data_AF-A0A1B6GCG2-F1
#
_entry.id   AF-A0A1B6GCG2-F1
#
_cell.length_a   1.000
_cell.length_b   1.000
_cell.length_c   1.000
_cell.angle_alpha   90.00
_cell.angle_beta   90.00
_cell.angle_gamma   90.00
#
_symmetry.space_group_name_H-M   'P 1'
#
loop_
_entity.id
_entity.type
_entity.pdbx_description
1 polymer ?
#
loop_
_entity_poly.entity_id
_entity_poly.type
_entity_poly.pdbx_seq_one_letter_code
_entity_poly.pdbx_strand_id
1 'polypeptide(L)'
;MTILNAHALYLCKTGNKPTLSQFHLELVRQLLEKYLEPRRIRKGGRPSGDTPMRLTMRHFPKYIPATEKKAGPCRPCVVCKFTQRREKKRRETRYMCEECGVALCAAPCFGEFHQMKNY
;
A
#
# COMPACT_ATOMS: atom_id res chain seq x y z
N MET A 1 -21.67 -2.87 21.91
CA MET A 1 -22.99 -2.36 22.35
C MET A 1 -23.45 -1.11 21.61
N THR A 2 -22.58 -0.15 21.27
CA THR A 2 -22.98 1.11 20.60
C THR A 2 -23.70 0.93 19.26
N ILE A 3 -23.22 0.03 18.40
CA ILE A 3 -23.78 -0.10 17.04
C ILE A 3 -25.13 -0.83 17.02
N LEU A 4 -25.32 -1.81 17.92
CA LEU A 4 -26.62 -2.48 18.11
C LEU A 4 -27.70 -1.49 18.57
N ASN A 5 -27.35 -0.60 19.51
CA ASN A 5 -28.26 0.44 19.98
C ASN A 5 -28.58 1.45 18.87
N ALA A 6 -27.57 1.86 18.08
CA ALA A 6 -27.78 2.73 16.93
C ALA A 6 -28.68 2.10 15.86
N HIS A 7 -28.53 0.80 15.59
CA HIS A 7 -29.39 0.06 14.67
C HIS A 7 -30.83 0.01 15.20
N ALA A 8 -31.04 -0.33 16.47
CA ALA A 8 -32.37 -0.34 17.08
C ALA A 8 -33.06 1.04 16.99
N LEU A 9 -32.33 2.13 17.28
CA LEU A 9 -32.84 3.49 17.13
C LEU A 9 -33.19 3.82 15.67
N TYR A 10 -32.35 3.40 14.72
CA TYR A 10 -32.58 3.61 13.30
C TYR A 10 -33.86 2.89 12.81
N LEU A 11 -34.07 1.65 13.26
CA LEU A 11 -35.29 0.87 12.97
C LEU A 11 -36.53 1.59 13.50
N CYS A 12 -36.49 2.06 14.75
CA CYS A 12 -37.62 2.76 15.37
C CYS A 12 -37.95 4.11 14.69
N LYS A 13 -36.95 4.81 14.15
CA LYS A 13 -37.15 6.16 13.58
C LYS A 13 -37.52 6.16 12.11
N THR A 14 -36.97 5.25 11.31
CA THR A 14 -37.15 5.27 9.85
C THR A 14 -38.18 4.26 9.35
N GLY A 15 -38.53 3.25 10.14
CA GLY A 15 -39.37 2.14 9.70
C GLY A 15 -38.69 1.18 8.71
N ASN A 16 -37.52 1.55 8.18
CA ASN A 16 -36.69 0.71 7.35
C ASN A 16 -36.07 -0.40 8.20
N LYS A 17 -36.03 -1.62 7.67
CA LYS A 17 -35.53 -2.80 8.37
C LYS A 17 -34.31 -3.42 7.68
N PRO A 18 -33.19 -2.69 7.50
CA PRO A 18 -31.97 -3.29 7.00
C PRO A 18 -31.46 -4.34 7.99
N THR A 19 -30.80 -5.37 7.47
CA THR A 19 -30.06 -6.30 8.34
C THR A 19 -28.94 -5.55 9.08
N LEU A 20 -28.52 -6.06 10.23
CA LEU A 20 -27.45 -5.43 11.01
C LEU A 20 -26.18 -5.22 10.17
N SER A 21 -25.84 -6.18 9.31
CA SER A 21 -24.70 -6.14 8.40
C SER A 21 -24.80 -5.00 7.39
N GLN A 22 -25.98 -4.81 6.79
CA GLN A 22 -26.23 -3.72 5.85
C GLN A 22 -26.14 -2.36 6.53
N PHE A 23 -26.73 -2.22 7.72
CA PHE A 23 -26.63 -1.02 8.53
C PHE A 23 -25.18 -0.70 8.91
N HIS A 24 -24.42 -1.70 9.35
CA HIS A 24 -22.99 -1.57 9.63
C HIS A 24 -22.20 -1.07 8.42
N LEU A 25 -22.40 -1.68 7.25
CA LEU A 25 -21.67 -1.34 6.03
C LEU A 25 -21.94 0.11 5.64
N GLU A 26 -23.21 0.54 5.70
CA GLU A 26 -23.60 1.88 5.31
C GLU A 26 -23.12 2.93 6.30
N LEU A 27 -23.16 2.62 7.61
CA LEU A 27 -22.58 3.47 8.64
C LEU A 27 -21.07 3.69 8.41
N VAL A 28 -20.33 2.63 8.08
CA VAL A 28 -18.89 2.73 7.79
C VAL A 28 -18.66 3.60 6.54
N ARG A 29 -19.45 3.44 5.48
CA ARG A 29 -19.35 4.28 4.28
C ARG A 29 -19.54 5.76 4.62
N GLN A 30 -20.59 6.10 5.36
CA GLN A 30 -20.88 7.49 5.72
C GLN A 30 -19.80 8.10 6.62
N LEU A 31 -19.24 7.32 7.55
CA LEU A 31 -18.13 7.78 8.39
C LEU A 31 -16.87 8.05 7.56
N LEU A 32 -16.55 7.18 6.61
CA LEU A 32 -15.44 7.39 5.70
C LEU A 32 -15.68 8.60 4.81
N GLU A 33 -16.85 8.74 4.20
CA GLU A 33 -17.15 9.89 3.35
C GLU A 33 -17.08 11.22 4.11
N LYS A 34 -17.57 11.24 5.36
CA LYS A 34 -17.62 12.48 6.16
C LYS A 34 -16.29 12.89 6.77
N TYR A 35 -15.46 11.93 7.20
CA TYR A 35 -14.25 12.22 7.99
C TYR A 35 -12.95 11.82 7.31
N LEU A 36 -13.01 11.02 6.24
CA LEU A 36 -11.84 10.70 5.45
C LEU A 36 -11.59 11.85 4.47
N GLU A 37 -10.88 12.87 4.94
CA GLU A 37 -10.26 13.83 4.04
C GLU A 37 -9.44 13.07 2.99
N PRO A 38 -9.55 13.42 1.68
CA PRO A 38 -8.73 12.79 0.66
C PRO A 38 -7.29 12.93 1.10
N ARG A 39 -6.65 11.79 1.36
CA ARG A 39 -5.29 11.71 1.89
C ARG A 39 -4.45 12.64 1.04
N ARG A 40 -4.09 13.83 1.56
CA ARG A 40 -3.17 14.73 0.87
C ARG A 40 -1.96 13.87 0.58
N ILE A 41 -1.74 13.54 -0.69
CA ILE A 41 -0.53 12.86 -1.13
C ILE A 41 0.57 13.83 -0.69
N ARG A 42 1.22 13.53 0.43
CA ARG A 42 2.30 14.37 0.94
C ARG A 42 3.35 14.34 -0.17
N LYS A 43 3.48 15.42 -0.94
CA LYS A 43 4.48 15.56 -2.01
C LYS A 43 5.92 15.61 -1.48
N GLY A 44 6.12 15.39 -0.19
CA GLY A 44 7.43 15.28 0.45
C GLY A 44 7.32 14.53 1.76
N GLY A 45 8.08 13.46 1.90
CA GLY A 45 8.15 12.60 3.08
C GLY A 45 8.51 11.16 2.68
N ARG A 46 9.32 10.50 3.51
CA ARG A 46 9.62 9.06 3.36
C ARG A 46 8.28 8.32 3.26
N PRO A 47 8.03 7.50 2.21
CA PRO A 47 6.79 6.75 2.11
C PRO A 47 6.60 5.97 3.42
N SER A 48 5.42 6.12 4.04
CA SER A 48 5.07 5.37 5.24
C SER A 48 5.24 3.89 4.92
N GLY A 49 5.96 3.18 5.79
CA GLY A 49 6.37 1.79 5.59
C GLY A 49 5.23 0.88 5.16
N ASP A 50 5.62 -0.15 4.41
CA ASP A 50 4.86 -1.32 4.01
C ASP A 50 3.36 -1.09 3.81
N THR A 51 3.02 -0.52 2.66
CA THR A 51 1.65 -0.61 2.16
C THR A 51 1.26 -2.09 2.06
N PRO A 52 0.12 -2.52 2.64
CA PRO A 52 -0.33 -3.92 2.58
C PRO A 52 -0.52 -4.42 1.13
N MET A 53 -0.68 -3.49 0.19
CA MET A 53 -0.75 -3.74 -1.25
C MET A 53 0.52 -4.34 -1.87
N ARG A 54 1.71 -4.20 -1.23
CA ARG A 54 2.93 -4.82 -1.77
C ARG A 54 2.85 -6.34 -1.78
N LEU A 55 2.06 -6.92 -0.87
CA LEU A 55 1.94 -8.38 -0.68
C LEU A 55 0.71 -8.99 -1.37
N THR A 56 -0.24 -8.16 -1.83
CA THR A 56 -1.53 -8.66 -2.36
C THR A 56 -1.69 -8.48 -3.88
N MET A 57 -0.99 -7.53 -4.50
CA MET A 57 -1.08 -7.28 -5.94
C MET A 57 0.05 -7.95 -6.73
N ARG A 58 -0.19 -8.26 -8.01
CA ARG A 58 0.79 -8.90 -8.89
C ARG A 58 1.66 -7.85 -9.57
N HIS A 59 2.76 -7.51 -8.92
CA HIS A 59 3.73 -6.51 -9.41
C HIS A 59 4.65 -7.11 -10.50
N PHE A 60 5.04 -6.28 -11.48
CA PHE A 60 6.01 -6.66 -12.53
C PHE A 60 7.23 -5.74 -12.56
N PRO A 61 8.45 -6.25 -12.78
CA PRO A 61 9.63 -5.41 -12.93
C PRO A 61 9.54 -4.55 -14.19
N LYS A 62 9.78 -3.25 -14.05
CA LYS A 62 9.93 -2.30 -15.17
C LYS A 62 11.32 -1.66 -15.14
N TYR A 63 11.76 -1.13 -16.28
CA TYR A 63 12.97 -0.31 -16.31
C TYR A 63 12.74 1.05 -15.65
N ILE A 64 13.76 1.58 -14.99
CA ILE A 64 13.74 2.94 -14.46
C ILE A 64 13.70 3.90 -15.67
N PRO A 65 12.74 4.85 -15.72
CA PRO A 65 12.61 5.77 -16.84
C PRO A 65 13.85 6.64 -16.97
N ALA A 66 14.19 6.99 -18.22
CA ALA A 66 15.28 7.91 -18.50
C ALA A 66 15.04 9.27 -17.83
N THR A 67 16.14 9.92 -17.46
CA THR A 67 16.13 11.32 -17.01
C THR A 67 16.90 12.16 -18.01
N GLU A 68 16.66 13.48 -18.04
CA GLU A 68 17.35 14.42 -18.94
C GLU A 68 18.88 14.27 -18.94
N LYS A 69 19.44 13.79 -17.82
CA LYS A 69 20.89 13.60 -17.63
C LYS A 69 21.40 12.21 -18.01
N LYS A 70 20.55 11.17 -18.00
CA LYS A 70 20.96 9.77 -18.22
C LYS A 70 19.84 8.93 -18.85
N ALA A 71 20.16 8.28 -19.97
CA ALA A 71 19.26 7.37 -20.69
C ALA A 71 18.98 6.05 -19.92
N GLY A 72 19.95 5.56 -19.15
CA GLY A 72 19.81 4.32 -18.37
C GLY A 72 20.16 4.51 -16.89
N PRO A 73 19.31 5.19 -16.11
CA PRO A 73 19.59 5.42 -14.70
C PRO A 73 19.51 4.12 -13.89
N CYS A 74 20.44 3.99 -12.93
CA CYS A 74 20.44 2.91 -11.95
C CYS A 74 20.14 3.48 -10.56
N ARG A 75 19.39 2.73 -9.75
CA ARG A 75 19.10 3.06 -8.36
C ARG A 75 19.51 1.90 -7.44
N PRO A 76 19.85 2.15 -6.17
CA PRO A 76 20.23 1.08 -5.25
C PRO A 76 19.03 0.19 -4.90
N CYS A 77 19.22 -1.13 -4.94
CA CYS A 77 18.22 -2.11 -4.53
C CYS A 77 17.87 -1.94 -3.04
N VAL A 78 16.58 -1.76 -2.75
CA VAL A 78 16.09 -1.61 -1.36
C VAL A 78 16.36 -2.87 -0.54
N VAL A 79 16.09 -4.05 -1.11
CA VAL A 79 16.29 -5.32 -0.40
C VAL A 79 17.77 -5.54 -0.11
N CYS A 80 18.68 -5.42 -1.08
CA CYS A 80 20.10 -5.65 -0.80
C CYS A 80 20.67 -4.65 0.22
N LYS A 81 20.12 -3.44 0.29
CA LYS A 81 20.52 -2.41 1.26
C LYS A 81 20.01 -2.67 2.67
N PHE A 82 18.77 -3.15 2.81
CA PHE A 82 18.09 -3.26 4.11
C PHE A 82 17.84 -4.68 4.58
N THR A 83 18.28 -5.68 3.81
CA THR A 83 18.08 -7.09 4.15
C THR A 83 18.63 -7.42 5.53
N GLN A 84 17.85 -8.19 6.28
CA GLN A 84 18.25 -8.76 7.56
C GLN A 84 18.63 -10.24 7.44
N ARG A 85 18.40 -10.85 6.28
CA ARG A 85 18.55 -12.29 6.05
C ARG A 85 19.91 -12.69 5.48
N ARG A 86 20.60 -11.74 4.85
CA ARG A 86 21.93 -11.92 4.24
C ARG A 86 22.81 -10.71 4.50
N GLU A 87 24.07 -10.81 4.13
CA GLU A 87 24.99 -9.69 4.22
C GLU A 87 24.48 -8.46 3.45
N LYS A 88 24.54 -7.30 4.11
CA LYS A 88 24.13 -6.03 3.52
C LYS A 88 25.15 -5.63 2.47
N LYS A 89 24.74 -5.67 1.20
CA LYS A 89 25.56 -5.26 0.07
C LYS A 89 24.81 -4.26 -0.79
N ARG A 90 25.41 -3.10 -1.04
CA ARG A 90 24.84 -2.16 -2.01
C ARG A 90 24.97 -2.76 -3.42
N ARG A 91 23.83 -2.96 -4.09
CA ARG A 91 23.76 -3.31 -5.52
C ARG A 91 22.90 -2.28 -6.23
N GLU A 92 23.33 -1.85 -7.40
CA GLU A 92 22.55 -0.96 -8.27
C GLU A 92 21.74 -1.77 -9.27
N THR A 93 20.54 -1.29 -9.60
CA THR A 93 19.60 -1.98 -10.49
C THR A 93 19.00 -0.98 -11.46
N ARG A 94 18.71 -1.45 -12.68
CA ARG A 94 17.92 -0.72 -13.69
C ARG A 94 16.43 -1.03 -13.58
N TYR A 95 16.05 -1.90 -12.66
CA TYR A 95 14.67 -2.36 -12.49
C TYR A 95 14.01 -1.70 -11.29
N MET A 96 12.75 -1.33 -11.45
CA MET A 96 11.89 -0.81 -10.40
C MET A 96 10.51 -1.48 -10.43
N CYS A 97 9.86 -1.49 -9.28
CA CYS A 97 8.42 -1.65 -9.20
C CYS A 97 7.80 -0.26 -9.29
N GLU A 98 7.01 -0.01 -10.34
CA GLU A 98 6.37 1.29 -10.56
C GLU A 98 5.31 1.59 -9.50
N GLU A 99 4.49 0.58 -9.17
CA GLU A 99 3.42 0.69 -8.18
C GLU A 99 3.95 0.98 -6.77
N CYS A 100 5.07 0.35 -6.40
CA CYS A 100 5.72 0.55 -5.10
C CYS A 100 6.75 1.69 -5.10
N GLY A 101 7.13 2.23 -6.27
CA GLY A 101 8.13 3.30 -6.42
C GLY A 101 9.57 2.94 -6.01
N VAL A 102 9.87 1.65 -5.82
CA VAL A 102 11.16 1.14 -5.31
C VAL A 102 12.00 0.47 -6.39
N ALA A 103 13.32 0.63 -6.29
CA ALA A 103 14.28 -0.09 -7.13
C ALA A 103 14.65 -1.43 -6.50
N LEU A 104 14.58 -2.50 -7.29
CA LEU A 104 14.77 -3.89 -6.87
C LEU A 104 15.60 -4.64 -7.92
N CYS A 105 16.35 -5.67 -7.51
CA CYS A 105 16.98 -6.59 -8.47
C CYS A 105 15.87 -7.44 -9.11
N ALA A 106 15.98 -7.73 -10.41
CA ALA A 106 14.99 -8.54 -11.14
C ALA A 106 14.74 -9.90 -10.44
N ALA A 107 15.80 -10.56 -9.99
CA ALA A 107 15.75 -11.71 -9.10
C ALA A 107 16.98 -11.72 -8.16
N PRO A 108 16.87 -12.28 -6.94
CA PRO A 108 15.66 -12.75 -6.26
C PRO A 108 14.87 -11.64 -5.54
N CYS A 109 15.44 -10.44 -5.43
CA CYS A 109 14.92 -9.37 -4.56
C CYS A 109 13.48 -8.93 -4.90
N PHE A 110 13.07 -8.99 -6.17
CA PHE A 110 11.72 -8.61 -6.57
C PHE A 110 10.67 -9.53 -5.93
N GLY A 111 10.92 -10.84 -5.88
CA GLY A 111 10.04 -11.80 -5.22
C GLY A 111 10.05 -11.61 -3.70
N GLU A 112 11.24 -11.51 -3.10
CA GLU A 112 11.40 -11.29 -1.65
C GLU A 112 10.63 -10.05 -1.17
N PHE A 113 10.71 -8.94 -1.91
CA PHE A 113 10.02 -7.70 -1.57
C PHE A 113 8.50 -7.77 -1.71
N HIS A 114 7.94 -8.58 -2.62
CA HIS A 114 6.49 -8.66 -2.81
C HIS A 114 5.84 -9.87 -2.13
N GLN A 115 6.63 -10.76 -1.50
CA GLN A 115 6.11 -11.97 -0.85
C GLN A 115 6.38 -12.00 0.66
N MET A 116 7.43 -11.32 1.14
CA MET A 116 7.88 -11.47 2.53
C MET A 116 7.67 -10.18 3.33
N LYS A 117 7.12 -10.28 4.54
CA LYS A 117 7.08 -9.16 5.48
C LYS A 117 8.49 -8.70 5.88
N ASN A 118 9.39 -9.64 6.12
CA ASN A 118 10.78 -9.37 6.48
C ASN A 118 11.71 -9.86 5.36
N TYR A 119 12.44 -8.95 4.72
CA TYR A 119 13.36 -9.20 3.61
C TYR A 119 14.81 -8.80 3.94
#